data_AF-A0A1B6CYG7-F1
#
_entry.id   AF-A0A1B6CYG7-F1
#
_cell.length_a   1.000
_cell.length_b   1.000
_cell.length_c   1.000
_cell.angle_alpha   90.00
_cell.angle_beta   90.00
_cell.angle_gamma   90.00
#
_symmetry.space_group_name_H-M   'P 1'
#
loop_
_entity.id
_entity.type
_entity.pdbx_description
1 polymer ?
#
loop_
_entity_poly.entity_id
_entity_poly.type
_entity_poly.pdbx_seq_one_letter_code
_entity_poly.pdbx_strand_id
1 'polypeptide(L)'
;KSLLVLMLYICIRLHRLEHPLTRRDSLLKNEGMWRESFLVSFLVDARGGAMRGCRHSGIRVIIPPRKAPSPMRVTCRYLRKDKLNNPPPLMEGEALASRILELGPTGAKFLGPVIIEVPHFASLRGKERELIVMRCDNGTTWREHTLDANEEAVQEVLNESFEGEELKQLEDLQTCRITRIITVDFPQYIAVVSRIRQELHPIGPEGGVVSSSAVPQVQALFPPNALTKKIRVGLQAQPIAPETVSKLLGNRVAVSPIVTVEPRRRKFHKPITLTIPLPTAANKGMINQYSGDAPTLRLLCSITGGNSRAQWEDVTGSTPLTFVKDCVSFTTTVSARFWLMDCRHVANSGNMATELYKEISYVPFMA
;
A
#
# COMPACT_ATOMS: atom_id res chain seq x y z
N LYS A 1 -23.22 -21.86 11.92
CA LYS A 1 -22.23 -22.90 12.31
C LYS A 1 -21.39 -23.43 11.13
N SER A 2 -21.88 -23.44 9.89
CA SER A 2 -21.08 -23.82 8.70
C SER A 2 -20.10 -22.75 8.18
N LEU A 3 -20.28 -21.47 8.50
CA LEU A 3 -19.29 -20.42 8.17
C LEU A 3 -18.02 -20.51 9.03
N LEU A 4 -18.15 -20.90 10.29
CA LEU A 4 -17.02 -20.97 11.23
C LEU A 4 -16.01 -22.06 10.84
N VAL A 5 -16.51 -23.19 10.30
CA VAL A 5 -15.68 -24.33 9.89
C VAL A 5 -14.94 -24.02 8.59
N LEU A 6 -15.54 -23.27 7.65
CA LEU A 6 -14.87 -22.82 6.43
C LEU A 6 -13.80 -21.74 6.73
N MET A 7 -14.05 -20.86 7.71
CA MET A 7 -13.06 -19.87 8.16
C MET A 7 -11.87 -20.50 8.86
N LEU A 8 -12.06 -21.54 9.69
CA LEU A 8 -10.95 -22.28 10.28
C LEU A 8 -10.08 -22.97 9.21
N TYR A 9 -10.69 -23.51 8.15
CA TYR A 9 -9.97 -24.22 7.09
C TYR A 9 -9.11 -23.30 6.23
N ILE A 10 -9.54 -22.04 6.04
CA ILE A 10 -8.77 -21.03 5.30
C ILE A 10 -7.66 -20.44 6.19
N CYS A 11 -7.95 -20.21 7.48
CA CYS A 11 -6.95 -19.69 8.44
C CYS A 11 -5.79 -20.68 8.64
N ILE A 12 -6.09 -21.99 8.75
CA ILE A 12 -5.07 -23.05 8.88
C ILE A 12 -4.19 -23.17 7.63
N ARG A 13 -4.70 -22.86 6.43
CA ARG A 13 -3.91 -22.88 5.18
C ARG A 13 -3.04 -21.64 4.97
N LEU A 14 -3.33 -20.53 5.63
CA LEU A 14 -2.46 -19.34 5.60
C LEU A 14 -1.34 -19.43 6.63
N HIS A 15 -1.56 -20.12 7.77
CA HIS A 15 -0.56 -20.25 8.83
C HIS A 15 0.53 -21.31 8.59
N ARG A 16 0.36 -22.19 7.59
CA ARG A 16 1.30 -23.31 7.31
C ARG A 16 2.35 -22.98 6.24
N LEU A 17 2.80 -21.72 6.20
CA LEU A 17 3.79 -21.21 5.25
C LEU A 17 5.19 -21.03 5.85
N GLU A 18 5.54 -21.81 6.88
CA GLU A 18 6.94 -21.92 7.33
C GLU A 18 7.28 -23.40 7.60
N HIS A 19 8.43 -23.82 7.06
CA HIS A 19 9.11 -25.13 7.06
C HIS A 19 8.89 -26.12 5.88
N PRO A 20 9.99 -26.65 5.28
CA PRO A 20 9.95 -27.60 4.18
C PRO A 20 10.10 -29.05 4.68
N LEU A 21 9.23 -29.97 4.26
CA LEU A 21 9.52 -31.40 4.38
C LEU A 21 9.01 -32.21 3.17
N THR A 22 9.80 -33.22 2.89
CA THR A 22 9.97 -34.09 1.73
C THR A 22 8.87 -35.14 1.47
N ARG A 23 8.59 -35.33 0.16
CA ARG A 23 8.36 -36.57 -0.64
C ARG A 23 7.45 -37.74 -0.16
N ARG A 24 6.64 -38.20 -1.15
CA ARG A 24 5.95 -39.52 -1.35
C ARG A 24 4.70 -39.75 -0.48
N ASP A 25 3.54 -40.21 -0.96
CA ASP A 25 3.22 -41.15 -2.05
C ASP A 25 1.93 -40.82 -2.84
N SER A 26 1.85 -41.43 -4.02
CA SER A 26 0.71 -41.55 -4.93
C SER A 26 -0.45 -42.39 -4.36
N LEU A 27 -1.70 -42.03 -4.68
CA LEU A 27 -2.70 -42.91 -5.34
C LEU A 27 -4.04 -42.16 -5.56
N LEU A 28 -4.70 -42.57 -6.64
CA LEU A 28 -5.79 -41.91 -7.34
C LEU A 28 -7.09 -41.77 -6.53
N LYS A 29 -7.74 -40.60 -6.67
CA LYS A 29 -9.21 -40.49 -6.66
C LYS A 29 -9.64 -39.28 -7.51
N ASN A 30 -10.52 -39.56 -8.47
CA ASN A 30 -11.19 -38.61 -9.35
C ASN A 30 -11.81 -37.44 -8.57
N GLU A 31 -11.30 -36.24 -8.77
CA GLU A 31 -12.05 -34.99 -8.55
C GLU A 31 -12.02 -34.18 -9.85
N GLY A 32 -13.18 -34.07 -10.50
CA GLY A 32 -13.36 -33.32 -11.72
C GLY A 32 -13.03 -31.83 -11.54
N MET A 33 -12.19 -31.32 -12.43
CA MET A 33 -12.42 -30.09 -13.22
C MET A 33 -12.92 -28.81 -12.52
N TRP A 34 -12.46 -28.52 -11.29
CA TRP A 34 -12.64 -27.20 -10.65
C TRP A 34 -11.40 -26.28 -10.76
N ARG A 35 -10.43 -26.59 -11.64
CA ARG A 35 -9.11 -25.91 -11.67
C ARG A 35 -8.87 -24.96 -12.84
N GLU A 36 -9.85 -24.72 -13.72
CA GLU A 36 -9.66 -23.91 -14.96
C GLU A 36 -10.75 -22.87 -15.24
N SER A 37 -11.60 -22.55 -14.28
CA SER A 37 -12.79 -21.73 -14.53
C SER A 37 -12.46 -20.23 -14.55
N PHE A 38 -12.86 -19.54 -15.63
CA PHE A 38 -12.90 -18.08 -15.67
C PHE A 38 -13.81 -17.55 -14.55
N LEU A 39 -13.41 -16.45 -13.91
CA LEU A 39 -14.28 -15.76 -12.95
C LEU A 39 -15.39 -15.02 -13.70
N VAL A 40 -15.02 -14.40 -14.82
CA VAL A 40 -15.91 -13.70 -15.76
C VAL A 40 -15.55 -14.17 -17.16
N SER A 41 -16.56 -14.51 -17.96
CA SER A 41 -16.40 -14.77 -19.40
C SER A 41 -17.69 -14.44 -20.14
N PHE A 42 -17.67 -13.40 -20.97
CA PHE A 42 -18.84 -13.00 -21.76
C PHE A 42 -18.45 -12.37 -23.09
N LEU A 43 -19.39 -12.41 -24.04
CA LEU A 43 -19.28 -11.68 -25.29
C LEU A 43 -19.79 -10.26 -25.07
N VAL A 44 -19.02 -9.29 -25.55
CA VAL A 44 -19.38 -7.87 -25.55
C VAL A 44 -19.27 -7.34 -26.97
N ASP A 45 -20.15 -6.43 -27.34
CA ASP A 45 -20.10 -5.67 -28.58
C ASP A 45 -20.40 -4.18 -28.30
N ALA A 46 -20.70 -3.40 -29.34
CA ALA A 46 -20.96 -1.97 -29.21
C ALA A 46 -22.15 -1.63 -28.28
N ARG A 47 -23.01 -2.58 -27.89
CA ARG A 47 -24.06 -2.37 -26.89
C ARG A 47 -23.50 -2.28 -25.47
N GLY A 48 -22.25 -2.70 -25.26
CA GLY A 48 -21.66 -2.81 -23.94
C GLY A 48 -22.11 -4.08 -23.20
N GLY A 49 -21.74 -4.18 -21.94
CA GLY A 49 -22.12 -5.30 -21.08
C GLY A 49 -21.40 -5.27 -19.75
N ALA A 50 -22.08 -5.77 -18.72
CA ALA A 50 -21.51 -5.92 -17.39
C ALA A 50 -21.69 -7.35 -16.92
N MET A 51 -20.63 -7.95 -16.40
CA MET A 51 -20.69 -9.29 -15.82
C MET A 51 -20.02 -9.30 -14.46
N ARG A 52 -20.76 -9.82 -13.47
CA ARG A 52 -20.23 -10.16 -12.15
C ARG A 52 -19.78 -11.62 -12.17
N GLY A 53 -18.63 -11.89 -11.58
CA GLY A 53 -18.11 -13.24 -11.50
C GLY A 53 -18.94 -14.16 -10.60
N CYS A 54 -18.71 -15.47 -10.73
CA CYS A 54 -19.46 -16.49 -9.98
C CYS A 54 -19.48 -16.22 -8.46
N ARG A 55 -20.53 -16.71 -7.78
CA ARG A 55 -21.15 -16.30 -6.50
C ARG A 55 -20.27 -15.96 -5.27
N HIS A 56 -18.93 -16.00 -5.37
CA HIS A 56 -18.00 -15.70 -4.27
C HIS A 56 -16.78 -14.86 -4.68
N SER A 57 -16.53 -14.61 -5.98
CA SER A 57 -15.32 -13.87 -6.39
C SER A 57 -15.44 -12.37 -6.13
N GLY A 58 -16.65 -11.83 -6.17
CA GLY A 58 -16.95 -10.40 -6.02
C GLY A 58 -16.40 -9.51 -7.15
N ILE A 59 -15.71 -10.08 -8.15
CA ILE A 59 -15.19 -9.34 -9.30
C ILE A 59 -16.33 -8.94 -10.23
N ARG A 60 -16.27 -7.74 -10.78
CA ARG A 60 -17.17 -7.28 -11.85
C ARG A 60 -16.36 -6.62 -12.96
N VAL A 61 -16.72 -6.88 -14.20
CA VAL A 61 -16.20 -6.17 -15.37
C VAL A 61 -17.37 -5.45 -16.02
N ILE A 62 -17.21 -4.16 -16.29
CA ILE A 62 -18.23 -3.28 -16.86
C ILE A 62 -17.61 -2.62 -18.09
N ILE A 63 -18.23 -2.85 -19.24
CA ILE A 63 -17.87 -2.23 -20.51
C ILE A 63 -19.07 -1.39 -20.94
N PRO A 64 -18.98 -0.05 -20.88
CA PRO A 64 -20.09 0.79 -21.27
C PRO A 64 -20.47 0.65 -22.75
N PRO A 65 -21.68 1.07 -23.13
CA PRO A 65 -22.09 1.15 -24.52
C PRO A 65 -21.09 1.96 -25.37
N ARG A 66 -20.91 1.53 -26.61
CA ARG A 66 -20.02 2.13 -27.63
C ARG A 66 -18.52 2.10 -27.30
N LYS A 67 -18.09 1.44 -26.21
CA LYS A 67 -16.65 1.34 -25.86
C LYS A 67 -15.95 0.13 -26.47
N ALA A 68 -16.67 -0.94 -26.80
CA ALA A 68 -16.09 -2.07 -27.54
C ALA A 68 -16.08 -1.78 -29.05
N PRO A 69 -14.91 -1.75 -29.71
CA PRO A 69 -14.81 -1.42 -31.15
C PRO A 69 -15.36 -2.53 -32.06
N SER A 70 -15.35 -3.77 -31.59
CA SER A 70 -15.86 -4.94 -32.31
C SER A 70 -16.30 -6.01 -31.31
N PRO A 71 -17.14 -6.98 -31.73
CA PRO A 71 -17.53 -8.09 -30.87
C PRO A 71 -16.31 -8.87 -30.36
N MET A 72 -16.17 -9.01 -29.05
CA MET A 72 -15.05 -9.72 -28.43
C MET A 72 -15.47 -10.51 -27.19
N ARG A 73 -14.70 -11.56 -26.86
CA ARG A 73 -14.89 -12.33 -25.63
C ARG A 73 -14.00 -11.77 -24.53
N VAL A 74 -14.62 -11.14 -23.55
CA VAL A 74 -13.96 -10.62 -22.35
C VAL A 74 -13.83 -11.73 -21.33
N THR A 75 -12.64 -11.88 -20.76
CA THR A 75 -12.36 -12.86 -19.73
C THR A 75 -11.57 -12.25 -18.58
N CYS A 76 -11.84 -12.71 -17.37
CA CYS A 76 -11.05 -12.39 -16.19
C CYS A 76 -10.92 -13.64 -15.33
N ARG A 77 -9.70 -13.94 -14.87
CA ARG A 77 -9.42 -15.08 -13.98
C ARG A 77 -8.32 -14.74 -12.98
N TYR A 78 -8.28 -15.48 -11.87
CA TYR A 78 -7.14 -15.40 -10.96
C TYR A 78 -5.93 -16.09 -11.59
N LEU A 79 -4.80 -15.39 -11.62
CA LEU A 79 -3.55 -15.97 -12.03
C LEU A 79 -3.10 -17.00 -10.98
N ARG A 80 -2.72 -18.20 -11.44
CA ARG A 80 -2.15 -19.20 -10.54
C ARG A 80 -0.70 -18.86 -10.23
N LYS A 81 -0.27 -19.13 -8.99
CA LYS A 81 1.10 -18.81 -8.53
C LYS A 81 2.18 -19.47 -9.40
N ASP A 82 1.94 -20.68 -9.89
CA ASP A 82 2.84 -21.45 -10.76
C ASP A 82 3.06 -20.83 -12.14
N LYS A 83 2.20 -19.89 -12.57
CA LYS A 83 2.28 -19.23 -13.88
C LYS A 83 2.91 -17.84 -13.83
N LEU A 84 3.23 -17.34 -12.64
CA LEU A 84 3.78 -16.00 -12.46
C LEU A 84 5.31 -16.07 -12.38
N ASN A 85 5.97 -16.03 -13.54
CA ASN A 85 7.43 -16.05 -13.60
C ASN A 85 8.04 -14.76 -13.05
N ASN A 86 7.38 -13.62 -13.28
CA ASN A 86 7.84 -12.30 -12.88
C ASN A 86 6.76 -11.64 -12.00
N PRO A 87 6.82 -11.80 -10.67
CA PRO A 87 5.85 -11.15 -9.79
C PRO A 87 6.04 -9.63 -9.74
N PRO A 88 5.00 -8.88 -9.32
CA PRO A 88 5.15 -7.45 -9.05
C PRO A 88 6.30 -7.21 -8.07
N PRO A 89 7.19 -6.23 -8.31
CA PRO A 89 8.28 -5.91 -7.41
C PRO A 89 7.72 -5.18 -6.18
N LEU A 90 7.46 -5.93 -5.11
CA LEU A 90 6.95 -5.40 -3.85
C LEU A 90 8.11 -4.98 -2.94
N MET A 91 7.97 -3.78 -2.37
CA MET A 91 8.88 -3.24 -1.37
C MET A 91 8.51 -3.74 0.04
N GLU A 92 9.39 -3.49 1.01
CA GLU A 92 9.09 -3.75 2.41
C GLU A 92 7.87 -2.95 2.88
N GLY A 93 6.92 -3.62 3.54
CA GLY A 93 5.64 -3.02 3.90
C GLY A 93 4.62 -2.97 2.75
N GLU A 94 4.87 -3.63 1.63
CA GLU A 94 3.90 -3.79 0.55
C GLU A 94 3.40 -5.23 0.45
N ALA A 95 2.12 -5.39 0.10
CA ALA A 95 1.56 -6.71 -0.16
C ALA A 95 0.43 -6.63 -1.17
N LEU A 96 0.19 -7.75 -1.87
CA LEU A 96 -1.00 -7.92 -2.70
C LEU A 96 -2.26 -7.81 -1.84
N ALA A 97 -3.12 -6.83 -2.13
CA ALA A 97 -4.40 -6.63 -1.48
C ALA A 97 -5.48 -7.59 -2.01
N SER A 98 -5.29 -8.09 -3.23
CA SER A 98 -6.12 -9.09 -3.90
C SER A 98 -5.24 -10.08 -4.69
N ARG A 99 -5.83 -11.18 -5.17
CA ARG A 99 -5.12 -12.07 -6.10
C ARG A 99 -4.92 -11.38 -7.45
N ILE A 100 -3.79 -11.64 -8.08
CA ILE A 100 -3.47 -11.12 -9.41
C ILE A 100 -4.51 -11.60 -10.41
N LEU A 101 -5.00 -10.68 -11.24
CA LEU A 101 -5.96 -10.94 -12.30
C LEU A 101 -5.24 -11.06 -13.62
N GLU A 102 -5.65 -12.05 -14.40
CA GLU A 102 -5.34 -12.19 -15.81
C GLU A 102 -6.57 -11.80 -16.62
N LEU A 103 -6.39 -10.87 -17.56
CA LEU A 103 -7.46 -10.32 -18.39
C LEU A 103 -7.30 -10.79 -19.83
N GLY A 104 -8.43 -10.97 -20.51
CA GLY A 104 -8.45 -11.31 -21.92
C GLY A 104 -9.56 -10.56 -22.67
N PRO A 105 -9.35 -10.20 -23.95
CA PRO A 105 -8.15 -10.48 -24.74
C PRO A 105 -6.96 -9.56 -24.35
N THR A 106 -5.76 -10.11 -24.22
CA THR A 106 -4.56 -9.34 -23.89
C THR A 106 -4.30 -8.27 -24.95
N GLY A 107 -4.09 -7.03 -24.54
CA GLY A 107 -3.86 -5.91 -25.45
C GLY A 107 -5.13 -5.37 -26.12
N ALA A 108 -6.31 -5.88 -25.77
CA ALA A 108 -7.58 -5.33 -26.25
C ALA A 108 -7.67 -3.83 -25.94
N LYS A 109 -8.03 -3.04 -26.94
CA LYS A 109 -8.22 -1.60 -26.85
C LYS A 109 -9.71 -1.27 -26.88
N PHE A 110 -10.12 -0.36 -26.03
CA PHE A 110 -11.48 0.17 -25.97
C PHE A 110 -11.50 1.60 -26.51
N LEU A 111 -12.64 2.03 -27.04
CA LEU A 111 -12.86 3.39 -27.54
C LEU A 111 -13.00 4.42 -26.41
N GLY A 112 -13.06 3.97 -25.17
CA GLY A 112 -13.04 4.80 -23.97
C GLY A 112 -12.92 3.95 -22.70
N PRO A 113 -13.10 4.56 -21.52
CA PRO A 113 -12.87 3.90 -20.24
C PRO A 113 -13.85 2.75 -19.97
N VAL A 114 -13.33 1.68 -19.38
CA VAL A 114 -14.05 0.53 -18.85
C VAL A 114 -13.68 0.33 -17.39
N ILE A 115 -14.57 -0.31 -16.61
CA ILE A 115 -14.37 -0.52 -15.17
C ILE A 115 -14.13 -1.99 -14.86
N ILE A 116 -13.15 -2.24 -13.99
CA ILE A 116 -12.94 -3.53 -13.33
C ILE A 116 -13.06 -3.30 -11.82
N GLU A 117 -14.05 -3.93 -11.20
CA GLU A 117 -14.22 -3.94 -9.75
C GLU A 117 -13.52 -5.16 -9.15
N VAL A 118 -12.62 -4.93 -8.21
CA VAL A 118 -11.77 -5.96 -7.60
C VAL A 118 -11.94 -5.91 -6.09
N PRO A 119 -12.48 -6.97 -5.45
CA PRO A 119 -12.51 -7.04 -4.00
C PRO A 119 -11.09 -7.25 -3.45
N HIS A 120 -10.80 -6.61 -2.33
CA HIS A 120 -9.54 -6.71 -1.62
C HIS A 120 -9.74 -6.96 -0.13
N PHE A 121 -8.67 -7.46 0.51
CA PHE A 121 -8.67 -7.79 1.93
C PHE A 121 -7.73 -6.89 2.74
N ALA A 122 -7.00 -5.97 2.10
CA ALA A 122 -6.11 -5.05 2.81
C ALA A 122 -6.90 -4.11 3.74
N SER A 123 -6.43 -3.97 4.98
CA SER A 123 -6.92 -2.97 5.92
C SER A 123 -6.19 -1.66 5.70
N LEU A 124 -6.92 -0.61 5.33
CA LEU A 124 -6.30 0.69 5.04
C LEU A 124 -6.00 1.53 6.28
N ARG A 125 -6.56 1.13 7.44
CA ARG A 125 -6.45 1.84 8.73
C ARG A 125 -6.65 3.35 8.57
N GLY A 126 -7.80 3.73 8.04
CA GLY A 126 -8.08 5.13 7.68
C GLY A 126 -7.22 5.60 6.51
N LYS A 127 -6.33 6.58 6.75
CA LYS A 127 -5.42 7.14 5.73
C LYS A 127 -3.99 6.61 5.82
N GLU A 128 -3.69 5.66 6.71
CA GLU A 128 -2.33 5.12 6.90
C GLU A 128 -1.79 4.40 5.66
N ARG A 129 -2.66 3.69 4.96
CA ARG A 129 -2.32 2.94 3.75
C ARG A 129 -3.16 3.39 2.57
N GLU A 130 -2.67 3.06 1.40
CA GLU A 130 -3.37 3.23 0.14
C GLU A 130 -3.30 1.95 -0.69
N LEU A 131 -4.15 1.89 -1.72
CA LEU A 131 -4.10 0.86 -2.73
C LEU A 131 -3.58 1.48 -4.01
N ILE A 132 -2.60 0.82 -4.61
CA ILE A 132 -2.17 1.12 -5.97
C ILE A 132 -2.54 -0.04 -6.89
N VAL A 133 -2.72 0.29 -8.16
CA VAL A 133 -2.92 -0.69 -9.21
C VAL A 133 -1.62 -0.81 -9.99
N MET A 134 -1.08 -2.01 -10.03
CA MET A 134 0.07 -2.37 -10.85
C MET A 134 -0.43 -3.15 -12.08
N ARG A 135 0.09 -2.83 -13.26
CA ARG A 135 -0.22 -3.53 -14.51
C ARG A 135 1.02 -4.12 -15.17
N CYS A 136 0.83 -5.24 -15.86
CA CYS A 136 1.85 -5.90 -16.66
C CYS A 136 1.30 -6.21 -18.05
N ASP A 137 1.88 -5.59 -19.07
CA ASP A 137 1.38 -5.68 -20.45
C ASP A 137 1.99 -6.85 -21.24
N ASN A 138 3.19 -7.29 -20.87
CA ASN A 138 4.03 -8.24 -21.60
C ASN A 138 4.37 -9.52 -20.82
N GLY A 139 3.84 -9.66 -19.61
CA GLY A 139 4.09 -10.79 -18.71
C GLY A 139 5.45 -10.77 -17.99
N THR A 140 6.25 -9.72 -18.16
CA THR A 140 7.60 -9.63 -17.57
C THR A 140 7.80 -8.38 -16.72
N THR A 141 7.34 -7.21 -17.16
CA THR A 141 7.59 -5.93 -16.48
C THR A 141 6.30 -5.37 -15.88
N TRP A 142 6.39 -4.92 -14.64
CA TRP A 142 5.28 -4.27 -13.93
C TRP A 142 5.48 -2.77 -13.83
N ARG A 143 4.39 -2.02 -13.97
CA ARG A 143 4.36 -0.56 -13.77
C ARG A 143 3.08 -0.14 -13.07
N GLU A 144 3.12 1.00 -12.39
CA GLU A 144 1.92 1.61 -11.82
C GLU A 144 0.94 1.98 -12.95
N HIS A 145 -0.32 1.66 -12.75
CA HIS A 145 -1.40 2.06 -13.65
C HIS A 145 -1.82 3.48 -13.28
N THR A 146 -1.66 4.40 -14.23
CA THR A 146 -1.73 5.86 -13.98
C THR A 146 -3.07 6.49 -14.31
N LEU A 147 -4.06 5.71 -14.76
CA LEU A 147 -5.40 6.24 -14.99
C LEU A 147 -6.09 6.39 -13.65
N ASP A 148 -6.25 7.64 -13.21
CA ASP A 148 -6.87 7.95 -11.93
C ASP A 148 -8.36 7.60 -11.98
N ALA A 149 -8.75 6.61 -11.17
CA ALA A 149 -10.13 6.25 -10.94
C ALA A 149 -10.74 7.13 -9.85
N ASN A 150 -10.74 8.46 -10.04
CA ASN A 150 -11.42 9.35 -9.11
C ASN A 150 -12.94 9.12 -9.12
N GLU A 151 -13.65 9.54 -8.07
CA GLU A 151 -15.07 9.25 -7.92
C GLU A 151 -15.90 9.81 -9.08
N GLU A 152 -15.56 10.99 -9.59
CA GLU A 152 -16.23 11.63 -10.73
C GLU A 152 -16.09 10.81 -12.01
N ALA A 153 -14.88 10.37 -12.37
CA ALA A 153 -14.65 9.54 -13.56
C ALA A 153 -15.30 8.17 -13.42
N VAL A 154 -15.31 7.58 -12.22
CA VAL A 154 -16.03 6.34 -11.96
C VAL A 154 -17.53 6.54 -12.20
N GLN A 155 -18.10 7.60 -11.64
CA GLN A 155 -19.53 7.91 -11.78
C GLN A 155 -19.92 8.20 -13.22
N GLU A 156 -19.10 8.94 -13.97
CA GLU A 156 -19.32 9.20 -15.40
C GLU A 156 -19.46 7.88 -16.19
N VAL A 157 -18.53 6.94 -15.97
CA VAL A 157 -18.53 5.65 -16.68
C VAL A 157 -19.69 4.73 -16.24
N LEU A 158 -20.09 4.81 -14.96
CA LEU A 158 -21.25 4.07 -14.45
C LEU A 158 -22.56 4.61 -15.03
N ASN A 159 -22.70 5.93 -15.11
CA ASN A 159 -23.88 6.60 -15.69
C ASN A 159 -24.05 6.30 -17.19
N GLU A 160 -22.96 6.01 -17.91
CA GLU A 160 -23.06 5.52 -19.29
C GLU A 160 -23.61 4.08 -19.40
N SER A 161 -23.49 3.28 -18.32
CA SER A 161 -23.74 1.84 -18.35
C SER A 161 -25.06 1.42 -17.69
N PHE A 162 -25.59 2.22 -16.76
CA PHE A 162 -26.75 1.90 -15.93
C PHE A 162 -27.67 3.12 -15.81
N GLU A 163 -28.98 2.89 -15.58
CA GLU A 163 -29.97 3.95 -15.42
C GLU A 163 -30.76 3.79 -14.11
N GLY A 164 -31.18 4.92 -13.51
CA GLY A 164 -32.17 4.94 -12.43
C GLY A 164 -31.82 4.11 -11.18
N GLU A 165 -32.62 3.08 -10.90
CA GLU A 165 -32.49 2.27 -9.68
C GLU A 165 -31.28 1.32 -9.67
N GLU A 166 -30.74 0.94 -10.84
CA GLU A 166 -29.56 0.07 -10.91
C GLU A 166 -28.28 0.77 -10.42
N LEU A 167 -28.19 2.08 -10.64
CA LEU A 167 -27.12 2.94 -10.10
C LEU A 167 -27.18 3.02 -8.57
N LYS A 168 -28.38 3.14 -8.00
CA LYS A 168 -28.55 3.19 -6.52
C LYS A 168 -28.10 1.89 -5.86
N GLN A 169 -28.41 0.75 -6.46
CA GLN A 169 -27.94 -0.56 -5.96
C GLN A 169 -26.40 -0.69 -6.03
N LEU A 170 -25.77 -0.05 -7.02
CA LEU A 170 -24.32 0.02 -7.18
C LEU A 170 -23.64 0.92 -6.14
N GLU A 171 -24.31 2.02 -5.77
CA GLU A 171 -23.90 2.91 -4.68
C GLU A 171 -24.03 2.22 -3.32
N ASP A 172 -25.11 1.47 -3.09
CA ASP A 172 -25.30 0.69 -1.86
C ASP A 172 -24.27 -0.45 -1.70
N LEU A 173 -23.71 -0.94 -2.82
CA LEU A 173 -22.61 -1.92 -2.85
C LEU A 173 -21.22 -1.27 -2.71
N GLN A 174 -21.13 0.05 -2.60
CA GLN A 174 -19.88 0.75 -2.28
C GLN A 174 -19.42 0.40 -0.87
N THR A 175 -18.69 -0.71 -0.80
CA THR A 175 -17.95 -1.08 0.39
C THR A 175 -16.51 -0.60 0.24
N CYS A 176 -15.88 -0.20 1.34
CA CYS A 176 -14.43 0.11 1.40
C CYS A 176 -13.52 -1.11 1.09
N ARG A 177 -14.08 -2.21 0.57
CA ARG A 177 -13.41 -3.47 0.27
C ARG A 177 -13.37 -3.76 -1.23
N ILE A 178 -13.85 -2.85 -2.07
CA ILE A 178 -13.82 -2.97 -3.53
C ILE A 178 -12.98 -1.83 -4.10
N THR A 179 -11.95 -2.19 -4.86
CA THR A 179 -11.17 -1.25 -5.67
C THR A 179 -11.74 -1.21 -7.06
N ARG A 180 -12.02 -0.01 -7.57
CA ARG A 180 -12.45 0.21 -8.95
C ARG A 180 -11.25 0.64 -9.79
N ILE A 181 -11.04 -0.04 -10.91
CA ILE A 181 -9.94 0.20 -11.82
C ILE A 181 -10.55 0.69 -13.13
N ILE A 182 -10.28 1.94 -13.49
CA ILE A 182 -10.65 2.50 -14.80
C ILE A 182 -9.51 2.26 -15.76
N THR A 183 -9.76 1.60 -16.88
CA THR A 183 -8.75 1.40 -17.93
C THR A 183 -9.35 1.58 -19.32
N VAL A 184 -8.52 1.89 -20.31
CA VAL A 184 -8.92 1.98 -21.73
C VAL A 184 -8.39 0.80 -22.55
N ASP A 185 -7.64 -0.09 -21.90
CA ASP A 185 -7.09 -1.28 -22.51
C ASP A 185 -6.88 -2.39 -21.48
N PHE A 186 -6.84 -3.64 -21.94
CA PHE A 186 -6.53 -4.78 -21.08
C PHE A 186 -5.04 -5.11 -21.09
N PRO A 187 -4.32 -4.89 -19.96
CA PRO A 187 -3.02 -5.50 -19.77
C PRO A 187 -3.16 -7.02 -19.65
N GLN A 188 -2.05 -7.75 -19.76
CA GLN A 188 -2.06 -9.19 -19.49
C GLN A 188 -2.42 -9.47 -18.03
N TYR A 189 -1.81 -8.73 -17.09
CA TYR A 189 -2.05 -8.88 -15.66
C TYR A 189 -2.31 -7.55 -14.94
N ILE A 190 -3.14 -7.62 -13.91
CA ILE A 190 -3.37 -6.54 -12.94
C ILE A 190 -3.17 -7.07 -11.52
N ALA A 191 -2.52 -6.27 -10.69
CA ALA A 191 -2.33 -6.53 -9.26
C ALA A 191 -2.77 -5.29 -8.46
N VAL A 192 -3.60 -5.51 -7.43
CA VAL A 192 -3.92 -4.47 -6.44
C VAL A 192 -2.95 -4.65 -5.28
N VAL A 193 -2.19 -3.61 -4.96
CA VAL A 193 -1.13 -3.64 -3.93
C VAL A 193 -1.48 -2.66 -2.84
N SER A 194 -1.41 -3.08 -1.58
CA SER A 194 -1.46 -2.21 -0.42
C SER A 194 -0.05 -1.78 -0.04
N ARG A 195 0.15 -0.48 0.13
CA ARG A 195 1.39 0.13 0.62
C ARG A 195 1.09 1.24 1.63
N ILE A 196 2.11 1.73 2.33
CA ILE A 196 1.97 2.93 3.16
C ILE A 196 1.62 4.12 2.26
N ARG A 197 0.67 4.96 2.70
CA ARG A 197 0.25 6.13 1.93
C ARG A 197 1.44 7.04 1.66
N GLN A 198 1.55 7.48 0.40
CA GLN A 198 2.66 8.31 -0.04
C GLN A 198 2.14 9.61 -0.64
N GLU A 199 2.43 10.73 0.01
CA GLU A 199 2.07 12.06 -0.49
C GLU A 199 3.08 12.50 -1.55
N LEU A 200 2.67 12.47 -2.82
CA LEU A 200 3.51 12.82 -3.95
C LEU A 200 3.33 14.28 -4.35
N HIS A 201 4.37 15.09 -4.20
CA HIS A 201 4.35 16.51 -4.57
C HIS A 201 5.49 16.85 -5.54
N PRO A 202 5.21 17.55 -6.66
CA PRO A 202 6.25 17.99 -7.59
C PRO A 202 6.95 19.25 -7.05
N ILE A 203 8.20 19.12 -6.63
CA ILE A 203 9.01 20.21 -6.05
C ILE A 203 10.20 20.52 -6.97
N GLY A 204 10.39 21.80 -7.30
CA GLY A 204 11.51 22.30 -8.09
C GLY A 204 12.50 23.19 -7.31
N PRO A 205 13.35 23.94 -8.02
CA PRO A 205 14.31 24.87 -7.43
C PRO A 205 13.70 25.95 -6.54
N GLU A 206 12.44 26.29 -6.74
CA GLU A 206 11.67 27.21 -5.91
C GLU A 206 11.50 26.72 -4.46
N GLY A 207 11.68 25.42 -4.20
CA GLY A 207 11.40 24.81 -2.91
C GLY A 207 9.92 24.47 -2.75
N GLY A 208 9.50 24.12 -1.54
CA GLY A 208 8.11 23.74 -1.27
C GLY A 208 7.93 23.03 0.06
N VAL A 209 6.69 22.69 0.37
CA VAL A 209 6.33 21.95 1.58
C VAL A 209 5.49 20.74 1.20
N VAL A 210 5.76 19.61 1.84
CA VAL A 210 4.94 18.41 1.78
C VAL A 210 4.48 18.07 3.19
N SER A 211 3.20 17.81 3.37
CA SER A 211 2.60 17.38 4.64
C SER A 211 1.94 16.02 4.48
N SER A 212 1.92 15.21 5.54
CA SER A 212 1.24 13.92 5.53
C SER A 212 -0.26 14.08 5.84
N SER A 213 -1.14 13.44 5.06
CA SER A 213 -2.57 13.40 5.39
C SER A 213 -2.92 12.41 6.50
N ALA A 214 -2.09 11.39 6.73
CA ALA A 214 -2.26 10.41 7.81
C ALA A 214 -1.82 10.97 9.17
N VAL A 215 -0.76 11.78 9.19
CA VAL A 215 -0.26 12.48 10.38
C VAL A 215 0.02 13.95 10.04
N PRO A 216 -0.95 14.87 10.23
CA PRO A 216 -0.82 16.27 9.79
C PRO A 216 0.37 17.05 10.40
N GLN A 217 0.87 16.61 11.56
CA GLN A 217 2.07 17.17 12.21
C GLN A 217 3.36 16.84 11.45
N VAL A 218 3.37 15.78 10.63
CA VAL A 218 4.53 15.40 9.83
C VAL A 218 4.62 16.26 8.60
N GLN A 219 5.74 16.99 8.47
CA GLN A 219 5.99 17.90 7.36
C GLN A 219 7.45 17.85 6.91
N ALA A 220 7.68 18.06 5.62
CA ALA A 220 8.98 18.23 5.01
C ALA A 220 9.01 19.57 4.25
N LEU A 221 9.92 20.45 4.65
CA LEU A 221 10.13 21.76 4.03
C LEU A 221 11.45 21.74 3.23
N PHE A 222 11.31 22.05 1.95
CA PHE A 222 12.39 22.14 0.97
C PHE A 222 12.71 23.63 0.76
N PRO A 223 13.87 24.13 1.21
CA PRO A 223 14.24 25.51 0.95
C PRO A 223 14.58 25.72 -0.54
N PRO A 224 14.56 26.98 -1.02
CA PRO A 224 14.96 27.31 -2.38
C PRO A 224 16.37 26.79 -2.71
N ASN A 225 16.49 26.15 -3.87
CA ASN A 225 17.69 25.49 -4.38
C ASN A 225 18.12 24.22 -3.62
N ALA A 226 17.24 23.59 -2.84
CA ALA A 226 17.48 22.23 -2.33
C ALA A 226 17.51 21.19 -3.47
N LEU A 227 16.74 21.46 -4.54
CA LEU A 227 16.65 20.67 -5.77
C LEU A 227 17.02 21.56 -6.97
N THR A 228 17.59 20.96 -8.01
CA THR A 228 17.95 21.66 -9.26
C THR A 228 16.97 21.43 -10.39
N LYS A 229 16.11 20.41 -10.26
CA LYS A 229 15.07 20.05 -11.23
C LYS A 229 13.76 19.78 -10.50
N LYS A 230 12.64 20.05 -11.18
CA LYS A 230 11.31 19.70 -10.68
C LYS A 230 11.13 18.19 -10.71
N ILE A 231 11.01 17.56 -9.54
CA ILE A 231 10.84 16.12 -9.38
C ILE A 231 9.66 15.81 -8.45
N ARG A 232 9.04 14.64 -8.59
CA ARG A 232 8.05 14.15 -7.63
C ARG A 232 8.77 13.63 -6.40
N VAL A 233 8.54 14.29 -5.27
CA VAL A 233 9.02 13.86 -3.95
C VAL A 233 7.86 13.21 -3.20
N GLY A 234 8.14 12.08 -2.55
CA GLY A 234 7.17 11.37 -1.71
C GLY A 234 7.45 11.60 -0.23
N LEU A 235 6.39 11.87 0.54
CA LEU A 235 6.44 11.84 2.01
C LEU A 235 5.50 10.74 2.51
N GLN A 236 6.04 9.77 3.23
CA GLN A 236 5.27 8.73 3.91
C GLN A 236 5.35 8.96 5.42
N ALA A 237 4.23 8.83 6.13
CA ALA A 237 4.19 8.77 7.57
C ALA A 237 3.42 7.52 7.99
N GLN A 238 4.10 6.59 8.67
CA GLN A 238 3.50 5.37 9.19
C GLN A 238 3.28 5.52 10.70
N PRO A 239 2.03 5.75 11.16
CA PRO A 239 1.71 5.73 12.59
C PRO A 239 1.98 4.36 13.20
N ILE A 240 2.32 4.37 14.48
CA ILE A 240 2.56 3.16 15.25
C ILE A 240 1.67 3.22 16.49
N ALA A 241 0.82 2.21 16.65
CA ALA A 241 -0.05 2.10 17.80
C ALA A 241 0.78 1.94 19.09
N PRO A 242 0.59 2.80 20.12
CA PRO A 242 1.32 2.72 21.38
C PRO A 242 1.20 1.34 22.05
N GLU A 243 0.08 0.65 21.86
CA GLU A 243 -0.17 -0.69 22.39
C GLU A 243 0.74 -1.75 21.78
N THR A 244 1.10 -1.59 20.50
CA THR A 244 2.06 -2.48 19.82
C THR A 244 3.45 -2.31 20.41
N VAL A 245 3.83 -1.05 20.69
CA VAL A 245 5.12 -0.71 21.30
C VAL A 245 5.20 -1.26 22.71
N SER A 246 4.17 -1.03 23.53
CA SER A 246 4.15 -1.48 24.93
C SER A 246 4.14 -3.00 25.04
N LYS A 247 3.44 -3.70 24.13
CA LYS A 247 3.43 -5.16 24.08
C LYS A 247 4.79 -5.76 23.75
N LEU A 248 5.57 -5.14 22.88
CA LEU A 248 6.86 -5.65 22.42
C LEU A 248 8.05 -5.18 23.28
N LEU A 249 8.10 -3.88 23.58
CA LEU A 249 9.25 -3.22 24.21
C LEU A 249 8.96 -2.74 25.65
N GLY A 250 7.74 -2.92 26.13
CA GLY A 250 7.30 -2.48 27.46
C GLY A 250 6.89 -1.01 27.53
N ASN A 251 6.36 -0.60 28.68
CA ASN A 251 5.76 0.74 28.88
C ASN A 251 6.76 1.89 29.01
N ARG A 252 8.07 1.61 28.93
CA ARG A 252 9.14 2.61 29.07
C ARG A 252 9.74 3.03 27.73
N VAL A 253 9.15 2.58 26.62
CA VAL A 253 9.52 2.96 25.28
C VAL A 253 8.32 3.61 24.62
N ALA A 254 8.54 4.76 23.99
CA ALA A 254 7.58 5.40 23.11
C ALA A 254 8.26 5.68 21.77
N VAL A 255 7.48 5.70 20.70
CA VAL A 255 8.00 6.02 19.37
C VAL A 255 7.09 7.02 18.64
N SER A 256 7.67 7.81 17.74
CA SER A 256 6.89 8.60 16.78
C SER A 256 6.41 7.72 15.62
N PRO A 257 5.63 8.27 14.67
CA PRO A 257 5.50 7.68 13.35
C PRO A 257 6.87 7.53 12.68
N ILE A 258 7.01 6.55 11.80
CA ILE A 258 8.15 6.46 10.89
C ILE A 258 7.89 7.39 9.72
N VAL A 259 8.82 8.30 9.46
CA VAL A 259 8.74 9.27 8.36
C VAL A 259 9.75 8.88 7.29
N THR A 260 9.28 8.65 6.06
CA THR A 260 10.14 8.31 4.93
C THR A 260 10.05 9.38 3.85
N VAL A 261 11.20 9.87 3.41
CA VAL A 261 11.32 10.76 2.24
C VAL A 261 11.75 9.92 1.03
N GLU A 262 10.87 9.83 0.03
CA GLU A 262 11.10 9.11 -1.22
C GLU A 262 11.41 10.08 -2.38
N PRO A 263 12.26 9.70 -3.36
CA PRO A 263 13.02 8.45 -3.41
C PRO A 263 14.17 8.46 -2.40
N ARG A 264 14.33 7.37 -1.65
CA ARG A 264 15.44 7.17 -0.69
C ARG A 264 16.81 7.17 -1.38
N ARG A 265 17.88 7.41 -0.60
CA ARG A 265 19.27 7.46 -1.06
C ARG A 265 19.51 8.55 -2.11
N ARG A 266 18.97 9.75 -1.85
CA ARG A 266 19.28 10.96 -2.61
C ARG A 266 19.88 11.99 -1.67
N LYS A 267 20.78 12.80 -2.22
CA LYS A 267 21.39 13.94 -1.53
C LYS A 267 20.76 15.22 -2.06
N PHE A 268 20.38 16.10 -1.16
CA PHE A 268 19.89 17.44 -1.49
C PHE A 268 21.05 18.43 -1.54
N HIS A 269 20.91 19.47 -2.36
CA HIS A 269 21.91 20.53 -2.47
C HIS A 269 21.90 21.46 -1.25
N LYS A 270 20.77 21.53 -0.55
CA LYS A 270 20.61 22.21 0.73
C LYS A 270 19.88 21.31 1.72
N PRO A 271 20.13 21.45 3.04
CA PRO A 271 19.39 20.70 4.05
C PRO A 271 17.90 21.02 3.96
N ILE A 272 17.07 19.97 4.01
CA ILE A 272 15.62 20.10 4.14
C ILE A 272 15.26 20.04 5.63
N THR A 273 14.15 20.67 6.01
CA THR A 273 13.65 20.62 7.40
C THR A 273 12.55 19.57 7.50
N LEU A 274 12.71 18.62 8.42
CA LEU A 274 11.67 17.64 8.76
C LEU A 274 11.08 17.99 10.14
N THR A 275 9.76 17.91 10.23
CA THR A 275 9.01 18.04 11.48
C THR A 275 8.27 16.75 11.75
N ILE A 276 8.46 16.17 12.94
CA ILE A 276 7.88 14.89 13.36
C ILE A 276 7.27 15.08 14.76
N PRO A 277 6.05 14.57 15.04
CA PRO A 277 5.49 14.64 16.38
C PRO A 277 6.32 13.84 17.38
N LEU A 278 6.35 14.32 18.62
CA LEU A 278 7.04 13.64 19.71
C LEU A 278 6.45 12.26 20.00
N PRO A 279 7.29 11.27 20.38
CA PRO A 279 6.82 9.97 20.84
C PRO A 279 5.80 10.10 21.98
N THR A 280 4.68 9.38 21.88
CA THR A 280 3.65 9.33 22.93
C THR A 280 3.60 7.93 23.52
N ALA A 281 3.79 7.81 24.84
CA ALA A 281 3.67 6.53 25.54
C ALA A 281 2.21 6.11 25.69
N ALA A 282 1.97 4.79 25.76
CA ALA A 282 0.62 4.24 25.96
C ALA A 282 -0.04 4.74 27.25
N ASN A 283 0.75 4.87 28.33
CA ASN A 283 0.29 5.42 29.60
C ASN A 283 0.75 6.88 29.74
N LYS A 284 -0.19 7.82 29.60
CA LYS A 284 0.03 9.25 29.86
C LYS A 284 0.57 9.42 31.28
N GLY A 285 1.79 9.96 31.42
CA GLY A 285 2.44 10.23 32.71
C GLY A 285 3.74 9.48 33.02
N MET A 286 4.16 8.49 32.18
CA MET A 286 5.45 7.79 32.38
C MET A 286 6.61 8.29 31.50
N ILE A 287 6.34 9.11 30.47
CA ILE A 287 7.25 9.71 29.46
C ILE A 287 6.52 10.96 28.90
N ASN A 288 7.06 12.15 28.62
CA ASN A 288 8.21 12.94 29.09
C ASN A 288 7.75 14.43 29.06
N GLN A 289 8.11 15.24 30.06
CA GLN A 289 8.18 16.70 29.92
C GLN A 289 9.52 17.00 29.27
N TYR A 290 9.54 17.46 28.02
CA TYR A 290 10.76 17.82 27.32
C TYR A 290 11.16 19.25 27.69
N SER A 291 11.95 19.43 28.76
CA SER A 291 12.52 20.72 29.15
C SER A 291 14.00 20.79 28.77
N GLY A 292 14.28 21.24 27.54
CA GLY A 292 15.61 21.63 27.07
C GLY A 292 16.53 20.47 26.67
N ASP A 293 16.89 19.59 27.60
CA ASP A 293 17.77 18.45 27.35
C ASP A 293 16.91 17.18 27.41
N ALA A 294 16.69 16.52 26.28
CA ALA A 294 15.85 15.33 26.16
C ALA A 294 16.74 14.08 26.07
N PRO A 295 17.44 13.67 27.16
CA PRO A 295 18.54 12.70 27.07
C PRO A 295 18.11 11.30 26.62
N THR A 296 16.83 10.97 26.79
CA THR A 296 16.25 9.67 26.41
C THR A 296 15.70 9.65 24.97
N LEU A 297 15.57 10.81 24.33
CA LEU A 297 15.04 10.92 22.98
C LEU A 297 16.13 10.65 21.95
N ARG A 298 15.92 9.63 21.11
CA ARG A 298 16.82 9.21 20.04
C ARG A 298 16.20 9.48 18.68
N LEU A 299 16.97 10.09 17.78
CA LEU A 299 16.66 10.19 16.36
C LEU A 299 17.36 9.05 15.64
N LEU A 300 16.57 8.11 15.13
CA LEU A 300 17.04 6.98 14.35
C LEU A 300 16.87 7.26 12.85
N CYS A 301 17.85 6.82 12.07
CA CYS A 301 17.89 7.00 10.62
C CYS A 301 18.13 5.65 9.93
N SER A 302 17.46 5.41 8.80
CA SER A 302 17.80 4.33 7.88
C SER A 302 17.93 4.83 6.45
N ILE A 303 19.15 4.81 5.92
CA ILE A 303 19.48 5.15 4.52
C ILE A 303 19.32 3.96 3.56
N THR A 304 18.86 2.81 4.06
CA THR A 304 18.64 1.62 3.24
C THR A 304 17.58 1.87 2.16
N GLY A 305 17.85 1.38 0.95
CA GLY A 305 17.03 1.61 -0.24
C GLY A 305 16.79 0.29 -1.00
N GLY A 306 15.79 0.29 -1.89
CA GLY A 306 15.39 -0.92 -2.59
C GLY A 306 14.78 -1.96 -1.65
N ASN A 307 15.01 -3.23 -1.97
CA ASN A 307 14.48 -4.39 -1.22
C ASN A 307 15.35 -4.78 -0.01
N SER A 308 16.37 -3.98 0.32
CA SER A 308 17.16 -4.20 1.52
C SER A 308 16.36 -3.83 2.77
N ARG A 309 16.44 -4.67 3.81
CA ARG A 309 15.78 -4.40 5.10
C ARG A 309 16.31 -3.11 5.72
N ALA A 310 15.45 -2.42 6.47
CA ALA A 310 15.87 -1.25 7.24
C ALA A 310 16.96 -1.59 8.26
N GLN A 311 18.00 -0.77 8.27
CA GLN A 311 19.04 -0.75 9.31
C GLN A 311 18.97 0.59 10.02
N TRP A 312 18.78 0.57 11.33
CA TRP A 312 18.54 1.76 12.13
C TRP A 312 19.83 2.20 12.83
N GLU A 313 20.25 3.42 12.53
CA GLU A 313 21.41 4.06 13.13
C GLU A 313 20.98 5.26 13.97
N ASP A 314 21.63 5.45 15.10
CA ASP A 314 21.34 6.54 16.02
C ASP A 314 22.16 7.77 15.64
N VAL A 315 21.47 8.83 15.20
CA VAL A 315 22.10 10.04 14.67
C VAL A 315 21.91 11.26 15.58
N THR A 316 21.35 11.09 16.78
CA THR A 316 21.03 12.19 17.72
C THR A 316 22.21 13.12 17.95
N GLY A 317 23.42 12.59 18.15
CA GLY A 317 24.62 13.39 18.44
C GLY A 317 25.09 14.26 17.27
N SER A 318 24.66 13.97 16.04
CA SER A 318 25.08 14.66 14.82
C SER A 318 24.00 15.58 14.24
N THR A 319 22.79 15.54 14.78
CA THR A 319 21.62 16.23 14.23
C THR A 319 20.94 17.05 15.33
N PRO A 320 21.11 18.38 15.33
CA PRO A 320 20.43 19.26 16.28
C PRO A 320 18.91 19.13 16.17
N LEU A 321 18.25 18.99 17.33
CA LEU A 321 16.81 18.88 17.44
C LEU A 321 16.22 20.16 18.03
N THR A 322 15.24 20.73 17.35
CA THR A 322 14.50 21.91 17.82
C THR A 322 13.10 21.50 18.24
N PHE A 323 12.74 21.74 19.50
CA PHE A 323 11.42 21.43 20.04
C PHE A 323 10.45 22.58 19.79
N VAL A 324 9.32 22.29 19.14
CA VAL A 324 8.25 23.26 18.87
C VAL A 324 6.92 22.61 19.20
N LYS A 325 6.29 23.05 20.30
CA LYS A 325 5.08 22.44 20.85
C LYS A 325 5.28 20.92 21.06
N ASP A 326 4.41 20.09 20.48
CA ASP A 326 4.47 18.63 20.57
C ASP A 326 5.24 17.97 19.41
N CYS A 327 6.14 18.72 18.75
CA CYS A 327 6.93 18.24 17.62
C CYS A 327 8.42 18.52 17.79
N VAL A 328 9.22 17.75 17.08
CA VAL A 328 10.65 17.99 16.86
C VAL A 328 10.88 18.34 15.40
N SER A 329 11.62 19.42 15.18
CA SER A 329 12.12 19.82 13.87
C SER A 329 13.63 19.66 13.81
N PHE A 330 14.13 19.11 12.71
CA PHE A 330 15.56 18.97 12.45
C PHE A 330 15.84 19.08 10.96
N THR A 331 17.12 19.18 10.58
CA THR A 331 17.52 19.26 9.18
C THR A 331 18.27 18.02 8.72
N THR A 332 18.11 17.65 7.45
CA THR A 332 18.85 16.54 6.82
C THR A 332 19.22 16.91 5.38
N THR A 333 20.39 16.43 4.93
CA THR A 333 20.82 16.57 3.53
C THR A 333 20.56 15.33 2.69
N VAL A 334 19.99 14.27 3.28
CA VAL A 334 19.72 13.00 2.61
C VAL A 334 18.27 12.54 2.78
N SER A 335 17.73 11.92 1.74
CA SER A 335 16.43 11.23 1.80
C SER A 335 16.59 9.83 2.37
N ALA A 336 15.85 9.55 3.44
CA ALA A 336 15.96 8.35 4.26
C ALA A 336 14.65 8.09 5.02
N ARG A 337 14.66 7.06 5.86
CA ARG A 337 13.66 6.89 6.92
C ARG A 337 14.16 7.52 8.21
N PHE A 338 13.27 8.20 8.92
CA PHE A 338 13.53 8.85 10.19
C PHE A 338 12.51 8.40 11.22
N TRP A 339 12.97 8.22 12.46
CA TRP A 339 12.11 7.72 13.53
C TRP A 339 12.59 8.24 14.87
N LEU A 340 11.71 8.86 15.66
CA LEU A 340 12.01 9.25 17.03
C LEU A 340 11.63 8.11 17.97
N MET A 341 12.54 7.78 18.88
CA MET A 341 12.33 6.80 19.93
C MET A 341 12.71 7.41 21.27
N ASP A 342 11.78 7.44 22.21
CA ASP A 342 12.06 7.79 23.60
C ASP A 342 12.29 6.52 24.40
N CYS A 343 13.53 6.32 24.85
CA CYS A 343 13.92 5.12 25.58
C CYS A 343 15.06 5.42 26.58
N ARG A 344 15.04 4.77 27.74
CA ARG A 344 16.11 4.94 28.75
C ARG A 344 17.40 4.21 28.38
N HIS A 345 17.30 3.07 27.69
CA HIS A 345 18.44 2.26 27.27
C HIS A 345 18.93 2.69 25.88
N VAL A 346 19.46 3.91 25.79
CA VAL A 346 19.79 4.57 24.52
C VAL A 346 20.78 3.78 23.66
N ALA A 347 21.72 3.04 24.25
CA ALA A 347 22.69 2.21 23.52
C ALA A 347 22.04 1.05 22.74
N ASN A 348 20.81 0.67 23.10
CA ASN A 348 20.07 -0.42 22.47
C ASN A 348 18.98 0.09 21.50
N SER A 349 18.90 1.40 21.25
CA SER A 349 17.84 2.04 20.46
C SER A 349 17.69 1.43 19.06
N GLY A 350 18.80 1.20 18.37
CA GLY A 350 18.81 0.58 17.03
C GLY A 350 18.28 -0.86 17.01
N ASN A 351 18.60 -1.68 18.02
CA ASN A 351 18.10 -3.05 18.13
C ASN A 351 16.60 -3.08 18.43
N MET A 352 16.15 -2.26 19.39
CA MET A 352 14.73 -2.11 19.74
C MET A 352 13.92 -1.65 18.51
N ALA A 353 14.44 -0.69 17.75
CA ALA A 353 13.83 -0.23 16.52
C ALA A 353 13.77 -1.32 15.46
N THR A 354 14.82 -2.14 15.31
CA THR A 354 14.85 -3.25 14.36
C THR A 354 13.80 -4.31 14.69
N GLU A 355 13.67 -4.68 15.97
CA GLU A 355 12.66 -5.64 16.43
C GLU A 355 11.23 -5.12 16.22
N LEU A 356 10.96 -3.89 16.67
CA LEU A 356 9.64 -3.26 16.49
C LEU A 356 9.30 -3.05 15.01
N TYR A 357 10.28 -2.63 14.20
CA TYR A 357 10.08 -2.41 12.77
C TYR A 357 9.70 -3.70 12.03
N LYS A 358 10.31 -4.83 12.41
CA LYS A 358 9.97 -6.15 11.86
C LYS A 358 8.47 -6.45 12.07
N GLU A 359 7.95 -6.22 13.27
CA GLU A 359 6.55 -6.49 13.60
C GLU A 359 5.56 -5.53 12.91
N ILE A 360 5.88 -4.23 12.82
CA ILE A 360 4.99 -3.26 12.17
C ILE A 360 5.09 -3.27 10.64
N SER A 361 6.10 -3.95 10.06
CA SER A 361 6.25 -4.11 8.61
C SER A 361 5.20 -5.04 8.00
N TYR A 362 4.58 -5.91 8.81
CA TYR A 362 3.51 -6.79 8.36
C TYR A 362 2.30 -5.98 7.87
N VAL A 363 1.80 -6.33 6.69
CA VAL A 363 0.64 -5.68 6.09
C VAL A 363 -0.64 -6.17 6.74
N PRO A 364 -1.52 -5.28 7.26
CA PRO A 364 -2.74 -5.69 7.92
C PRO A 364 -3.81 -6.09 6.90
N PHE A 365 -4.50 -7.20 7.17
CA PHE A 365 -5.63 -7.70 6.38
C PHE A 365 -6.88 -7.78 7.25
N MET A 366 -8.04 -7.50 6.66
CA MET A 366 -9.35 -7.72 7.24
C MET A 366 -9.67 -9.21 7.17
N ALA A 367 -9.95 -9.82 8.31
CA ALA A 367 -10.37 -11.22 8.43
C ALA A 367 -11.88 -11.37 8.29
#